data_AF-A0ABD1DP09-F1
#
_entry.id   AF-A0ABD1DP09-F1
#
_cell.length_a   1.000
_cell.length_b   1.000
_cell.length_c   1.000
_cell.angle_alpha   90.00
_cell.angle_beta   90.00
_cell.angle_gamma   90.00
#
_symmetry.space_group_name_H-M   'P 1'
#
loop_
_entity.id
_entity.type
_entity.pdbx_description
1 polymer ?
#
loop_
_entity_poly.entity_id
_entity_poly.type
_entity_poly.pdbx_seq_one_letter_code
_entity_poly.pdbx_strand_id
1 'polypeptide(L)'
;METLIELGELPQESINTSSCLRDLDTFFDTFNSKAPKDESKPYREAIKDDSIHWDFLKRFKKSIEDAFFVPKASHNPNVSPDKNQLPKLTTNTIEPPQNTHSGQDCQKERVIRKLHHLTQQDINATFKDHKEELTDIYEKFKKYSERRLMKNKLLLNWEVATFILTEPQAYHMAVFLENNIAPEEDKGKYNVFIDMILVWEWAVRILMALYNYSRIEAIDQIKTQDWEAIINNEVLPPD
;
A
#
# COMPACT_ATOMS: atom_id res chain seq x y z
N MET A 1 13.02 28.49 -2.81
CA MET A 1 12.44 28.19 -4.14
C MET A 1 12.08 29.49 -4.86
N GLU A 2 11.34 30.41 -4.25
CA GLU A 2 11.13 31.78 -4.79
C GLU A 2 12.41 32.53 -5.14
N THR A 3 13.44 32.50 -4.29
CA THR A 3 14.74 33.14 -4.58
C THR A 3 15.42 32.59 -5.83
N LEU A 4 15.22 31.30 -6.16
CA LEU A 4 15.79 30.68 -7.37
C LEU A 4 15.00 31.07 -8.63
N ILE A 5 13.71 31.39 -8.48
CA ILE A 5 12.89 31.97 -9.54
C ILE A 5 13.29 33.43 -9.80
N GLU A 6 13.51 34.21 -8.74
CA GLU A 6 13.98 35.60 -8.83
C GLU A 6 15.39 35.72 -9.45
N LEU A 7 16.25 34.71 -9.22
CA LEU A 7 17.57 34.60 -9.84
C LEU A 7 17.54 34.06 -11.28
N GLY A 8 16.36 33.69 -11.79
CA GLY A 8 16.18 33.15 -13.15
C GLY A 8 16.66 31.70 -13.34
N GLU A 9 16.99 31.00 -12.24
CA GLU A 9 17.42 29.59 -12.27
C GLU A 9 16.25 28.62 -12.37
N LEU A 10 15.03 29.08 -12.09
CA LEU A 10 13.78 28.33 -12.26
C LEU A 10 12.79 29.09 -13.14
N PRO A 11 11.99 28.38 -13.97
CA PRO A 11 10.92 28.99 -14.76
C PRO A 11 9.92 29.73 -13.86
N GLN A 12 9.37 30.85 -14.34
CA GLN A 12 8.35 31.64 -13.63
C GLN A 12 7.10 30.82 -13.27
N GLU A 13 6.79 29.80 -14.07
CA GLU A 13 5.70 28.84 -13.85
C GLU A 13 5.88 28.03 -12.54
N SER A 14 7.11 27.95 -12.03
CA SER A 14 7.44 27.26 -10.77
C SER A 14 6.94 28.01 -9.53
N ILE A 15 6.43 29.24 -9.67
CA ILE A 15 5.86 30.02 -8.56
C ILE A 15 4.67 29.30 -7.94
N ASN A 16 3.81 28.69 -8.76
CA ASN A 16 2.64 27.96 -8.27
C ASN A 16 3.06 26.76 -7.43
N THR A 17 4.09 26.02 -7.88
CA THR A 17 4.67 24.89 -7.13
C THR A 17 5.31 25.37 -5.83
N SER A 18 6.05 26.48 -5.86
CA SER A 18 6.66 27.07 -4.66
C SER A 18 5.61 27.50 -3.63
N SER A 19 4.50 28.10 -4.08
CA SER A 19 3.39 28.48 -3.21
C SER A 19 2.71 27.25 -2.61
N CYS A 20 2.45 26.23 -3.42
CA CYS A 20 1.85 24.97 -2.96
C CYS A 20 2.71 24.26 -1.90
N LEU A 21 4.03 24.20 -2.11
CA LEU A 21 4.95 23.61 -1.13
C LEU A 21 5.00 24.39 0.19
N ARG A 22 4.95 25.72 0.15
CA ARG A 22 4.84 26.55 1.36
C ARG A 22 3.53 26.30 2.10
N ASP A 23 2.42 26.20 1.37
CA ASP A 23 1.13 25.93 1.97
C ASP A 23 1.08 24.53 2.59
N LEU A 24 1.68 23.52 1.93
CA LEU A 24 1.83 22.16 2.46
C LEU A 24 2.64 22.14 3.76
N ASP A 25 3.76 22.85 3.81
CA ASP A 25 4.63 22.93 4.99
C ASP A 25 3.89 23.60 6.16
N THR A 26 3.19 24.71 5.87
CA THR A 26 2.35 25.42 6.85
C THR A 26 1.20 24.55 7.35
N PHE A 27 0.57 23.76 6.47
CA PHE A 27 -0.46 22.79 6.85
C PHE A 27 0.12 21.75 7.81
N PHE A 28 1.26 21.16 7.44
CA PHE A 28 1.92 20.16 8.27
C PHE A 28 2.28 20.71 9.64
N ASP A 29 2.86 21.91 9.72
CA ASP A 29 3.19 22.55 10.99
C ASP A 29 1.96 22.89 11.84
N THR A 30 0.89 23.39 11.22
CA THR A 30 -0.35 23.74 11.93
C THR A 30 -0.99 22.51 12.57
N PHE A 31 -1.03 21.38 11.86
CA PHE A 31 -1.69 20.16 12.32
C PHE A 31 -0.75 19.18 13.06
N ASN A 32 0.56 19.39 13.00
CA ASN A 32 1.57 18.54 13.64
C ASN A 32 2.41 19.25 14.71
N SER A 33 2.10 20.51 15.03
CA SER A 33 2.70 21.23 16.15
C SER A 33 2.48 20.44 17.45
N LYS A 34 3.58 20.06 18.10
CA LYS A 34 3.54 19.37 19.38
C LYS A 34 3.20 20.39 20.46
N ALA A 35 2.03 20.27 21.08
CA ALA A 35 1.81 20.92 22.36
C ALA A 35 2.90 20.45 23.35
N PRO A 36 3.54 21.35 24.12
CA PRO A 36 4.37 20.93 25.24
C PRO A 36 3.53 20.03 26.14
N LYS A 37 4.17 18.95 26.62
CA LYS A 37 3.53 17.88 27.40
C LYS A 37 2.60 18.47 28.47
N ASP A 38 1.37 17.94 28.51
CA ASP A 38 0.39 18.02 29.60
C ASP A 38 -0.87 18.89 29.42
N GLU A 39 -1.31 19.11 28.17
CA GLU A 39 -2.72 19.43 27.89
C GLU A 39 -3.23 18.47 26.81
N SER A 40 -4.39 17.85 27.04
CA SER A 40 -5.10 17.03 26.05
C SER A 40 -5.09 17.73 24.70
N LYS A 41 -4.61 17.05 23.64
CA LYS A 41 -4.58 17.61 22.27
C LYS A 41 -5.91 18.33 21.99
N PRO A 42 -5.93 19.66 21.79
CA PRO A 42 -7.18 20.39 21.53
C PRO A 42 -7.82 20.02 20.17
N TYR A 43 -7.13 19.21 19.37
CA TYR A 43 -7.51 18.85 18.00
C TYR A 43 -8.31 17.54 17.87
N ARG A 44 -9.09 17.13 18.88
CA ARG A 44 -10.09 16.05 18.73
C ARG A 44 -11.50 16.57 18.43
N GLU A 45 -11.75 17.87 18.57
CA GLU A 45 -13.02 18.45 18.11
C GLU A 45 -12.99 18.64 16.59
N ALA A 46 -14.11 18.35 15.93
CA ALA A 46 -14.28 18.67 14.53
C ALA A 46 -14.05 20.18 14.32
N ILE A 47 -13.43 20.55 13.20
CA ILE A 47 -13.28 21.96 12.81
C ILE A 47 -14.70 22.56 12.76
N LYS A 48 -14.96 23.54 13.62
CA LYS A 48 -16.25 24.23 13.69
C LYS A 48 -16.48 25.03 12.41
N ASP A 49 -17.74 25.23 12.02
CA ASP A 49 -18.10 25.88 10.75
C ASP A 49 -17.59 27.33 10.64
N ASP A 50 -17.32 27.98 11.77
CA ASP A 50 -16.78 29.34 11.89
C ASP A 50 -15.25 29.41 11.96
N SER A 51 -14.57 28.27 11.78
CA SER A 51 -13.12 28.20 11.95
C SER A 51 -12.35 28.88 10.82
N ILE A 52 -11.34 29.67 11.20
CA ILE A 52 -10.34 30.25 10.28
C ILE A 52 -9.58 29.19 9.46
N HIS A 53 -9.59 27.93 9.89
CA HIS A 53 -8.97 26.82 9.17
C HIS A 53 -9.67 26.54 7.82
N TRP A 54 -10.95 26.85 7.68
CA TRP A 54 -11.66 26.70 6.40
C TRP A 54 -11.11 27.63 5.31
N ASP A 55 -10.72 28.85 5.66
CA ASP A 55 -10.14 29.80 4.71
C ASP A 55 -8.70 29.41 4.33
N PHE A 56 -7.98 28.73 5.23
CA PHE A 56 -6.72 28.07 4.88
C PHE A 56 -6.96 26.92 3.90
N LEU A 57 -7.89 26.00 4.20
CA LEU A 57 -8.18 24.83 3.35
C LEU A 57 -8.67 25.22 1.96
N LYS A 58 -9.47 26.30 1.84
CA LYS A 58 -9.90 26.85 0.54
C LYS A 58 -8.74 27.38 -0.27
N ARG A 59 -7.80 28.11 0.37
CA ARG A 59 -6.59 28.61 -0.30
C ARG A 59 -5.70 27.47 -0.75
N PHE A 60 -5.47 26.49 0.14
CA PHE A 60 -4.69 25.30 -0.15
C PHE A 60 -5.25 24.49 -1.33
N LYS A 61 -6.57 24.27 -1.35
CA LYS A 61 -7.25 23.61 -2.46
C LYS A 61 -6.98 24.33 -3.78
N LYS A 62 -7.08 25.66 -3.78
CA LYS A 62 -6.80 26.49 -4.96
C LYS A 62 -5.33 26.37 -5.40
N SER A 63 -4.38 26.39 -4.46
CA SER A 63 -2.96 26.19 -4.76
C SER A 63 -2.67 24.83 -5.40
N ILE A 64 -3.36 23.76 -4.98
CA ILE A 64 -3.29 22.44 -5.63
C ILE A 64 -3.88 22.49 -7.04
N GLU A 65 -5.07 23.06 -7.20
CA GLU A 65 -5.70 23.19 -8.52
C GLU A 65 -4.80 23.96 -9.49
N ASP A 66 -4.20 25.07 -9.05
CA ASP A 66 -3.30 25.91 -9.85
C ASP A 66 -1.93 25.25 -10.12
N ALA A 67 -1.48 24.33 -9.26
CA ALA A 67 -0.22 23.60 -9.43
C ALA A 67 -0.37 22.32 -10.29
N PHE A 68 -1.54 21.69 -10.28
CA PHE A 68 -1.78 20.41 -10.96
C PHE A 68 -2.62 20.53 -12.24
N PHE A 69 -3.32 21.64 -12.49
CA PHE A 69 -4.08 21.82 -13.72
C PHE A 69 -3.20 22.33 -14.86
N VAL A 70 -2.55 21.40 -15.58
CA VAL A 70 -1.97 21.66 -16.90
C VAL A 70 -3.02 21.27 -17.95
N PRO A 71 -3.58 22.22 -18.74
CA PRO A 71 -4.74 21.97 -19.62
C PRO A 71 -4.57 20.92 -20.74
N LYS A 72 -3.46 20.19 -20.82
CA LYS A 72 -3.20 19.21 -21.90
C LYS A 72 -2.63 17.85 -21.47
N ALA A 73 -2.47 17.53 -20.19
CA ALA A 73 -1.88 16.23 -19.83
C ALA A 73 -2.39 15.57 -18.52
N SER A 74 -3.13 16.26 -17.67
CA SER A 74 -3.58 15.68 -16.39
C SER A 74 -5.02 15.17 -16.48
N HIS A 75 -5.21 13.85 -16.30
CA HIS A 75 -6.52 13.21 -16.13
C HIS A 75 -7.32 13.93 -15.03
N ASN A 76 -8.55 14.33 -15.35
CA ASN A 76 -9.50 14.80 -14.36
C ASN A 76 -10.15 13.56 -13.70
N PRO A 77 -9.89 13.27 -12.41
CA PRO A 77 -10.41 12.06 -11.76
C PRO A 77 -11.93 12.06 -11.59
N ASN A 78 -12.60 13.19 -11.86
CA ASN A 78 -14.06 13.32 -11.83
C ASN A 78 -14.73 13.12 -13.20
N VAL A 79 -13.97 12.84 -14.25
CA VAL A 79 -14.50 12.54 -15.59
C VAL A 79 -14.26 11.07 -15.86
N SER A 80 -15.32 10.27 -15.77
CA SER A 80 -15.29 8.88 -16.24
C SER A 80 -14.99 8.90 -17.75
N PRO A 81 -14.01 8.14 -18.26
CA PRO A 81 -13.66 8.19 -19.68
C PRO A 81 -14.85 7.76 -20.52
N ASP A 82 -15.31 8.67 -21.37
CA ASP A 82 -16.40 8.47 -22.30
C ASP A 82 -16.02 7.34 -23.27
N LYS A 83 -16.81 6.26 -23.31
CA LYS A 83 -16.51 5.01 -24.03
C LYS A 83 -16.42 5.14 -25.56
N ASN A 84 -16.50 6.35 -26.10
CA ASN A 84 -16.60 6.61 -27.53
C ASN A 84 -15.38 7.30 -28.15
N GLN A 85 -14.24 7.40 -27.45
CA GLN A 85 -12.99 7.93 -28.04
C GLN A 85 -11.76 7.00 -27.88
N LEU A 86 -11.94 5.69 -28.01
CA LEU A 86 -10.81 4.83 -28.38
C LEU A 86 -10.61 4.90 -29.91
N PRO A 87 -9.39 5.17 -30.42
CA PRO A 87 -9.07 4.90 -31.81
C PRO A 87 -9.27 3.40 -32.06
N LYS A 88 -10.06 3.08 -33.10
CA LYS A 88 -10.25 1.72 -33.59
C LYS A 88 -8.90 1.17 -34.06
N LEU A 89 -8.22 0.39 -33.22
CA LEU A 89 -7.15 -0.48 -33.69
C LEU A 89 -7.81 -1.68 -34.36
N THR A 90 -7.59 -1.79 -35.66
CA THR A 90 -8.07 -2.85 -36.54
C THR A 90 -7.62 -4.23 -36.06
N THR A 91 -8.58 -5.12 -35.91
CA THR A 91 -8.41 -6.56 -35.72
C THR A 91 -7.65 -7.15 -36.92
N ASN A 92 -6.40 -7.55 -36.71
CA ASN A 92 -5.76 -8.52 -37.58
C ASN A 92 -5.70 -9.85 -36.83
N THR A 93 -6.57 -10.76 -37.25
CA THR A 93 -6.51 -12.19 -36.95
C THR A 93 -5.13 -12.71 -37.37
N ILE A 94 -4.33 -13.16 -36.42
CA ILE A 94 -3.16 -14.00 -36.68
C ILE A 94 -3.43 -15.32 -35.97
N GLU A 95 -3.56 -16.37 -36.78
CA GLU A 95 -3.70 -17.76 -36.32
C GLU A 95 -2.49 -18.19 -35.48
N PRO A 96 -2.69 -19.09 -34.50
CA PRO A 96 -1.61 -19.52 -33.63
C PRO A 96 -0.59 -20.39 -34.39
N PRO A 97 0.72 -20.13 -34.30
CA PRO A 97 1.69 -21.08 -34.79
C PRO A 97 1.72 -22.29 -33.85
N GLN A 98 1.26 -23.42 -34.36
CA GLN A 98 1.64 -24.73 -33.82
C GLN A 98 3.15 -24.88 -34.02
N ASN A 99 3.91 -24.95 -32.94
CA ASN A 99 5.20 -25.61 -32.96
C ASN A 99 5.43 -26.33 -31.63
N THR A 100 5.25 -27.64 -31.71
CA THR A 100 5.81 -28.66 -30.85
C THR A 100 7.32 -28.50 -30.73
N HIS A 101 7.82 -28.05 -29.58
CA HIS A 101 9.13 -28.46 -29.06
C HIS A 101 8.96 -28.85 -27.60
N SER A 102 9.02 -30.17 -27.40
CA SER A 102 9.17 -30.87 -26.15
C SER A 102 10.44 -30.47 -25.42
N GLY A 103 10.37 -30.26 -24.11
CA GLY A 103 11.53 -30.41 -23.23
C GLY A 103 11.60 -29.40 -22.09
N GLN A 104 10.96 -29.74 -20.97
CA GLN A 104 11.40 -29.37 -19.60
C GLN A 104 11.51 -27.86 -19.24
N ASP A 105 10.40 -27.12 -19.24
CA ASP A 105 10.36 -25.80 -18.57
C ASP A 105 9.07 -25.57 -17.74
N CYS A 106 8.53 -26.66 -17.17
CA CYS A 106 7.24 -26.66 -16.48
C CYS A 106 7.37 -26.90 -14.97
N GLN A 107 8.22 -26.18 -14.22
CA GLN A 107 8.23 -26.26 -12.73
C GLN A 107 8.71 -24.99 -11.99
N LYS A 108 8.55 -23.78 -12.53
CA LYS A 108 8.73 -22.53 -11.75
C LYS A 108 7.50 -21.64 -11.84
N GLU A 109 6.35 -22.19 -11.48
CA GLU A 109 5.20 -21.36 -11.19
C GLU A 109 5.56 -20.48 -9.98
N ARG A 110 5.59 -19.15 -10.17
CA ARG A 110 5.99 -18.20 -9.12
C ARG A 110 5.18 -18.47 -7.86
N VAL A 111 5.85 -18.74 -6.75
CA VAL A 111 5.22 -19.14 -5.48
C VAL A 111 4.11 -18.18 -5.03
N ILE A 112 4.32 -16.87 -5.25
CA ILE A 112 3.35 -15.80 -4.95
C ILE A 112 2.09 -15.89 -5.84
N ARG A 113 2.22 -16.29 -7.12
CA ARG A 113 1.06 -16.41 -8.03
C ARG A 113 0.07 -17.44 -7.52
N LYS A 114 0.55 -18.57 -6.98
CA LYS A 114 -0.35 -19.57 -6.37
C LYS A 114 -1.10 -19.01 -5.16
N LEU A 115 -0.48 -18.14 -4.36
CA LEU A 115 -1.16 -17.49 -3.25
C LEU A 115 -2.21 -16.47 -3.73
N HIS A 116 -1.92 -15.71 -4.79
CA HIS A 116 -2.90 -14.81 -5.43
C HIS A 116 -4.09 -15.55 -6.03
N HIS A 117 -3.92 -16.81 -6.42
CA HIS A 117 -5.00 -17.67 -6.92
C HIS A 117 -5.86 -18.30 -5.82
N LEU A 118 -5.46 -18.23 -4.55
CA LEU A 118 -6.29 -18.72 -3.45
C LEU A 118 -7.54 -17.85 -3.30
N THR A 119 -8.69 -18.51 -3.20
CA THR A 119 -9.93 -17.83 -2.88
C THR A 119 -9.98 -17.43 -1.41
N GLN A 120 -10.88 -16.51 -1.07
CA GLN A 120 -11.13 -16.13 0.33
C GLN A 120 -11.49 -17.33 1.22
N GLN A 121 -12.21 -18.31 0.66
CA GLN A 121 -12.58 -19.52 1.39
C GLN A 121 -11.37 -20.41 1.67
N ASP A 122 -10.48 -20.58 0.68
CA ASP A 122 -9.26 -21.37 0.84
C ASP A 122 -8.35 -20.74 1.90
N ILE A 123 -8.18 -19.41 1.84
CA ILE A 123 -7.41 -18.67 2.84
C ILE A 123 -8.00 -18.89 4.23
N ASN A 124 -9.31 -18.67 4.40
CA ASN A 124 -9.97 -18.85 5.70
C ASN A 124 -9.89 -20.29 6.21
N ALA A 125 -9.91 -21.29 5.33
CA ALA A 125 -9.76 -22.68 5.72
C ALA A 125 -8.42 -22.95 6.42
N THR A 126 -7.34 -22.28 6.00
CA THR A 126 -6.02 -22.39 6.64
C THR A 126 -5.97 -21.79 8.05
N PHE A 127 -6.92 -20.94 8.41
CA PHE A 127 -6.91 -20.27 9.71
C PHE A 127 -6.90 -21.25 10.87
N LYS A 128 -7.67 -22.34 10.75
CA LYS A 128 -7.82 -23.33 11.82
C LYS A 128 -6.47 -23.91 12.25
N ASP A 129 -5.59 -24.15 11.29
CA ASP A 129 -4.29 -24.79 11.52
C ASP A 129 -3.24 -23.81 12.07
N HIS A 130 -3.50 -22.50 11.95
CA HIS A 130 -2.57 -21.44 12.38
C HIS A 130 -3.12 -20.58 13.52
N LYS A 131 -4.34 -20.86 13.99
CA LYS A 131 -5.06 -20.02 14.95
C LYS A 131 -4.27 -19.80 16.23
N GLU A 132 -3.76 -20.87 16.84
CA GLU A 132 -3.04 -20.79 18.13
C GLU A 132 -1.79 -19.90 18.02
N GLU A 133 -0.96 -20.13 17.00
CA GLU A 133 0.24 -19.32 16.78
C GLU A 133 -0.08 -17.84 16.51
N LEU A 134 -1.12 -17.57 15.71
CA LEU A 134 -1.55 -16.20 15.41
C LEU A 134 -2.12 -15.51 16.65
N THR A 135 -2.87 -16.22 17.50
CA THR A 135 -3.34 -15.71 18.79
C THR A 135 -2.17 -15.42 19.73
N ASP A 136 -1.15 -16.28 19.79
CA ASP A 136 0.05 -16.06 20.59
C ASP A 136 0.82 -14.81 20.14
N ILE A 137 0.96 -14.62 18.83
CA ILE A 137 1.58 -13.42 18.26
C ILE A 137 0.76 -12.17 18.65
N TYR A 138 -0.57 -12.24 18.53
CA TYR A 138 -1.45 -11.14 18.87
C TYR A 138 -1.32 -10.75 20.34
N GLU A 139 -1.50 -11.68 21.28
CA GLU A 139 -1.44 -11.38 22.72
C GLU A 139 -0.06 -10.86 23.15
N LYS A 140 1.01 -11.40 22.57
CA LYS A 140 2.37 -11.03 22.91
C LYS A 140 2.77 -9.64 22.40
N PHE A 141 2.29 -9.26 21.20
CA PHE A 141 2.81 -8.09 20.49
C PHE A 141 1.80 -6.99 20.21
N LYS A 142 0.47 -7.18 20.43
CA LYS A 142 -0.56 -6.18 20.10
C LYS A 142 -0.33 -4.80 20.71
N LYS A 143 0.29 -4.73 21.89
CA LYS A 143 0.56 -3.46 22.61
C LYS A 143 1.88 -2.79 22.20
N TYR A 144 2.64 -3.37 21.28
CA TYR A 144 3.91 -2.80 20.86
C TYR A 144 3.64 -1.61 19.96
N SER A 145 4.42 -0.54 20.15
CA SER A 145 4.42 0.57 19.20
C SER A 145 5.03 0.12 17.88
N GLU A 146 4.63 0.77 16.78
CA GLU A 146 5.16 0.53 15.44
C GLU A 146 6.70 0.48 15.40
N ARG A 147 7.35 1.45 16.06
CA ARG A 147 8.82 1.47 16.17
C ARG A 147 9.42 0.22 16.83
N ARG A 148 8.72 -0.38 17.80
CA ARG A 148 9.15 -1.64 18.43
C ARG A 148 8.89 -2.84 17.53
N LEU A 149 7.76 -2.85 16.81
CA LEU A 149 7.42 -3.89 15.85
C LEU A 149 8.47 -3.97 14.73
N MET A 150 8.83 -2.82 14.13
CA MET A 150 9.83 -2.71 13.07
C MET A 150 11.24 -3.22 13.47
N LYS A 151 11.60 -3.13 14.75
CA LYS A 151 12.90 -3.61 15.25
C LYS A 151 12.87 -5.07 15.69
N ASN A 152 11.70 -5.71 15.70
CA ASN A 152 11.54 -7.04 16.21
C ASN A 152 11.90 -8.09 15.15
N LYS A 153 13.02 -8.79 15.36
CA LYS A 153 13.49 -9.85 14.44
C LYS A 153 12.62 -11.11 14.44
N LEU A 154 11.74 -11.27 15.44
CA LEU A 154 10.84 -12.42 15.54
C LEU A 154 9.61 -12.26 14.64
N LEU A 155 9.25 -11.02 14.31
CA LEU A 155 8.11 -10.70 13.46
C LEU A 155 8.59 -10.44 12.04
N LEU A 156 7.72 -10.71 11.09
CA LEU A 156 7.91 -10.37 9.69
C LEU A 156 7.74 -8.86 9.53
N ASN A 157 8.73 -8.22 8.90
CA ASN A 157 8.58 -6.84 8.47
C ASN A 157 7.66 -6.82 7.24
N TRP A 158 6.56 -6.07 7.32
CA TRP A 158 5.61 -5.90 6.23
C TRP A 158 6.27 -5.44 4.93
N GLU A 159 7.32 -4.62 5.01
CA GLU A 159 8.08 -4.15 3.84
C GLU A 159 8.65 -5.29 2.99
N VAL A 160 8.92 -6.44 3.61
CA VAL A 160 9.43 -7.64 2.92
C VAL A 160 8.29 -8.41 2.23
N ALA A 161 7.05 -8.20 2.67
CA ALA A 161 5.92 -9.07 2.40
C ALA A 161 4.78 -8.41 1.60
N THR A 162 4.87 -7.12 1.32
CA THR A 162 3.81 -6.30 0.70
C THR A 162 3.21 -6.89 -0.57
N PHE A 163 3.99 -7.59 -1.38
CA PHE A 163 3.55 -8.13 -2.68
C PHE A 163 3.00 -9.56 -2.60
N ILE A 164 3.06 -10.20 -1.43
CA ILE A 164 2.62 -11.60 -1.26
C ILE A 164 1.12 -11.74 -1.48
N LEU A 165 0.35 -10.77 -1.02
CA LEU A 165 -1.11 -10.75 -1.10
C LEU A 165 -1.57 -9.64 -2.03
N THR A 166 -2.70 -9.86 -2.69
CA THR A 166 -3.44 -8.76 -3.29
C THR A 166 -4.10 -7.91 -2.20
N GLU A 167 -4.34 -6.62 -2.45
CA GLU A 167 -5.02 -5.73 -1.51
C GLU A 167 -6.38 -6.28 -1.03
N PRO A 168 -7.25 -6.85 -1.90
CA PRO A 168 -8.50 -7.47 -1.44
C PRO A 168 -8.29 -8.67 -0.51
N GLN A 169 -7.25 -9.48 -0.74
CA GLN A 169 -6.92 -10.60 0.14
C GLN A 169 -6.44 -10.10 1.50
N ALA A 170 -5.53 -9.13 1.52
CA ALA A 170 -5.00 -8.54 2.75
C ALA A 170 -6.11 -7.91 3.60
N TYR A 171 -7.00 -7.13 2.97
CA TYR A 171 -8.15 -6.53 3.64
C TYR A 171 -9.09 -7.59 4.25
N HIS A 172 -9.45 -8.60 3.45
CA HIS A 172 -10.32 -9.68 3.93
C HIS A 172 -9.69 -10.46 5.10
N MET A 173 -8.38 -10.75 5.02
CA MET A 173 -7.65 -11.40 6.11
C MET A 173 -7.64 -10.54 7.37
N ALA A 174 -7.42 -9.23 7.26
CA ALA A 174 -7.44 -8.32 8.41
C ALA A 174 -8.79 -8.36 9.15
N VAL A 175 -9.90 -8.20 8.41
CA VAL A 175 -11.25 -8.27 8.97
C VAL A 175 -11.53 -9.65 9.59
N PHE A 176 -11.08 -10.72 8.94
CA PHE A 176 -11.24 -12.07 9.47
C PHE A 176 -10.47 -12.26 10.79
N LEU A 177 -9.22 -11.82 10.84
CA LEU A 177 -8.37 -11.92 12.03
C LEU A 177 -8.93 -11.09 13.19
N GLU A 178 -9.37 -9.86 12.92
CA GLU A 178 -10.00 -9.01 13.94
C GLU A 178 -11.23 -9.70 14.56
N ASN A 179 -12.08 -10.32 13.75
CA ASN A 179 -13.28 -10.97 14.25
C ASN A 179 -13.03 -12.30 14.98
N ASN A 180 -11.92 -12.99 14.71
CA ASN A 180 -11.66 -14.34 15.23
C ASN A 180 -10.55 -14.41 16.29
N ILE A 181 -9.70 -13.38 16.40
CA ILE A 181 -8.60 -13.31 17.37
C ILE A 181 -8.83 -12.22 18.40
N ALA A 182 -9.27 -11.02 18.00
CA ALA A 182 -9.40 -9.91 18.94
C ALA A 182 -10.63 -10.11 19.85
N PRO A 183 -10.47 -10.01 21.19
CA PRO A 183 -11.60 -9.91 22.10
C PRO A 183 -12.50 -8.72 21.73
N GLU A 184 -13.79 -8.78 22.07
CA GLU A 184 -14.74 -7.69 21.76
C GLU A 184 -14.29 -6.33 22.29
N GLU A 185 -13.69 -6.28 23.49
CA GLU A 185 -13.15 -5.03 24.01
C GLU A 185 -12.00 -4.46 23.15
N ASP A 186 -11.27 -5.29 22.41
CA ASP A 186 -10.05 -4.94 21.69
C ASP A 186 -10.28 -4.72 20.18
N LYS A 187 -11.50 -4.93 19.69
CA LYS A 187 -11.89 -4.62 18.30
C LYS A 187 -11.71 -3.13 18.00
N GLY A 188 -11.17 -2.84 16.82
CA GLY A 188 -10.83 -1.50 16.35
C GLY A 188 -9.59 -0.88 16.99
N LYS A 189 -9.04 -1.45 18.07
CA LYS A 189 -7.92 -0.84 18.80
C LYS A 189 -6.56 -1.11 18.16
N TYR A 190 -6.39 -2.29 17.56
CA TYR A 190 -5.10 -2.79 17.11
C TYR A 190 -5.03 -3.04 15.60
N ASN A 191 -5.84 -2.32 14.82
CA ASN A 191 -5.94 -2.52 13.37
C ASN A 191 -4.59 -2.33 12.68
N VAL A 192 -3.82 -1.32 13.10
CA VAL A 192 -2.45 -1.10 12.60
C VAL A 192 -1.57 -2.34 12.80
N PHE A 193 -1.65 -3.00 13.96
CA PHE A 193 -0.89 -4.23 14.21
C PHE A 193 -1.40 -5.40 13.37
N ILE A 194 -2.72 -5.53 13.22
CA ILE A 194 -3.33 -6.59 12.42
C ILE A 194 -2.89 -6.44 10.95
N ASP A 195 -3.04 -5.22 10.40
CA ASP A 195 -2.76 -4.89 9.01
C ASP A 195 -1.26 -4.95 8.68
N MET A 196 -0.40 -4.46 9.59
CA MET A 196 1.05 -4.43 9.36
C MET A 196 1.77 -5.70 9.77
N ILE A 197 1.23 -6.55 10.64
CA ILE A 197 1.98 -7.71 11.13
C ILE A 197 1.20 -8.99 10.95
N LEU A 198 0.00 -9.05 11.53
CA LEU A 198 -0.69 -10.33 11.72
C LEU A 198 -1.16 -10.93 10.38
N VAL A 199 -1.62 -10.10 9.45
CA VAL A 199 -1.96 -10.51 8.08
C VAL A 199 -0.76 -11.15 7.39
N TRP A 200 0.41 -10.54 7.47
CA TRP A 200 1.61 -11.02 6.78
C TRP A 200 2.22 -12.26 7.43
N GLU A 201 2.17 -12.34 8.76
CA GLU A 201 2.54 -13.55 9.50
C GLU A 201 1.63 -14.75 9.15
N TRP A 202 0.34 -14.50 8.89
CA TRP A 202 -0.56 -15.53 8.40
C TRP A 202 -0.24 -15.92 6.95
N ALA A 203 -0.04 -14.96 6.05
CA ALA A 203 0.32 -15.25 4.65
C ALA A 203 1.60 -16.09 4.53
N VAL A 204 2.64 -15.79 5.33
CA VAL A 204 3.87 -16.60 5.34
C VAL A 204 3.61 -18.01 5.81
N ARG A 205 2.71 -18.23 6.79
CA ARG A 205 2.34 -19.58 7.22
C ARG A 205 1.62 -20.37 6.15
N ILE A 206 0.74 -19.73 5.39
CA ILE A 206 0.10 -20.37 4.24
C ILE A 206 1.16 -20.81 3.23
N LEU A 207 2.16 -19.97 2.95
CA LEU A 207 3.28 -20.35 2.08
C LEU A 207 4.11 -21.49 2.65
N MET A 208 4.41 -21.46 3.95
CA MET A 208 5.10 -22.56 4.63
C MET A 208 4.34 -23.87 4.48
N ALA A 209 3.02 -23.86 4.65
CA ALA A 209 2.17 -25.04 4.51
C ALA A 209 2.07 -25.54 3.07
N LEU A 210 1.88 -24.63 2.09
CA LEU A 210 1.71 -25.00 0.68
C LEU A 210 2.95 -25.64 0.06
N TYR A 211 4.14 -25.24 0.51
CA TYR A 211 5.41 -25.67 -0.10
C TYR A 211 6.31 -26.44 0.86
N ASN A 212 5.84 -26.72 2.08
CA ASN A 212 6.61 -27.35 3.14
C ASN A 212 7.93 -26.61 3.43
N TYR A 213 7.87 -25.28 3.46
CA TYR A 213 9.01 -24.44 3.75
C TYR A 213 9.17 -24.21 5.25
N SER A 214 10.42 -24.12 5.70
CA SER A 214 10.72 -23.42 6.95
C SER A 214 10.40 -21.93 6.81
N ARG A 215 10.24 -21.23 7.94
CA ARG A 215 9.97 -19.78 7.94
C ARG A 215 11.04 -18.99 7.19
N ILE A 216 12.31 -19.39 7.33
CA ILE A 216 13.43 -18.71 6.67
C ILE A 216 13.35 -18.91 5.16
N GLU A 217 13.12 -20.14 4.70
CA GLU A 217 12.96 -20.44 3.27
C GLU A 217 11.77 -19.69 2.66
N ALA A 218 10.63 -19.63 3.35
CA ALA A 218 9.47 -18.88 2.87
C ALA A 218 9.81 -17.39 2.69
N ILE A 219 10.46 -16.77 3.67
CA ILE A 219 10.89 -15.35 3.61
C ILE A 219 11.90 -15.11 2.49
N ASP A 220 12.87 -16.01 2.31
CA ASP A 220 13.86 -15.87 1.26
C ASP A 220 13.23 -15.99 -0.13
N GLN A 221 12.26 -16.91 -0.32
CA GLN A 221 11.50 -17.01 -1.57
C GLN A 221 10.72 -15.74 -1.90
N ILE A 222 10.13 -15.09 -0.90
CA ILE A 222 9.43 -13.82 -1.08
C ILE A 222 10.40 -12.74 -1.56
N LYS A 223 11.57 -12.61 -0.91
CA LYS A 223 12.59 -11.62 -1.30
C LYS A 223 13.14 -11.86 -2.71
N THR A 224 13.38 -13.11 -3.10
CA THR A 224 13.91 -13.44 -4.43
C THR A 224 12.92 -13.02 -5.53
N GLN A 225 11.61 -13.17 -5.29
CA GLN A 225 10.59 -12.81 -6.27
C GLN A 225 10.35 -11.31 -6.38
N ASP A 226 10.58 -10.55 -5.30
CA ASP A 226 10.55 -9.09 -5.32
C ASP A 226 11.64 -8.53 -6.28
N TRP A 227 12.87 -9.06 -6.17
CA TRP A 227 13.96 -8.72 -7.09
C TRP A 227 13.66 -9.08 -8.54
N GLU A 228 13.10 -10.26 -8.80
CA GLU A 228 12.74 -10.66 -10.16
C GLU A 228 11.61 -9.81 -10.75
N ALA A 229 10.64 -9.35 -9.94
CA ALA A 229 9.57 -8.47 -10.41
C ALA A 229 10.10 -7.08 -10.80
N ILE A 230 11.04 -6.54 -10.01
CA ILE A 230 11.72 -5.28 -10.31
C ILE A 230 12.53 -5.39 -11.60
N ILE A 231 13.36 -6.43 -11.74
CA ILE A 231 14.19 -6.64 -12.93
C ILE A 231 13.32 -6.81 -14.19
N ASN A 232 12.23 -7.58 -14.11
CA ASN A 232 11.36 -7.79 -15.29
C ASN A 232 10.56 -6.53 -15.69
N ASN A 233 10.29 -5.62 -14.76
CA ASN A 233 9.65 -4.34 -15.06
C ASN A 233 10.65 -3.27 -15.57
N GLU A 234 11.94 -3.41 -15.28
CA GLU A 234 13.00 -2.51 -15.81
C GLU A 234 13.52 -2.91 -17.20
N VAL A 235 13.22 -4.13 -17.69
CA VAL A 235 13.78 -4.69 -18.95
C VAL A 235 12.88 -4.49 -20.18
N LEU A 236 11.75 -3.78 -20.09
CA LEU A 236 11.01 -3.36 -21.29
C LEU A 236 11.51 -1.99 -21.77
N PRO A 237 12.28 -1.90 -22.89
CA PRO A 237 12.48 -0.62 -23.55
C PRO A 237 11.13 -0.11 -24.11
N PRO A 238 10.95 1.20 -24.23
CA PRO A 238 9.75 1.76 -24.86
C PRO A 238 9.77 1.41 -26.35
N ASP A 239 8.82 0.58 -26.78
CA ASP A 239 8.39 0.47 -28.18
C ASP A 239 7.42 1.60 -28.53
#